data_AF-A0A3D3LWJ0-F1
#
_entry.id   AF-A0A3D3LWJ0-F1
#
_cell.length_a   1.000
_cell.length_b   1.000
_cell.length_c   1.000
_cell.angle_alpha   90.00
_cell.angle_beta   90.00
_cell.angle_gamma   90.00
#
_symmetry.space_group_name_H-M   'P 1'
#
loop_
_entity.id
_entity.type
_entity.pdbx_description
1 polymer ?
#
loop_
_entity_poly.entity_id
_entity_poly.type
_entity_poly.pdbx_seq_one_letter_code
_entity_poly.pdbx_strand_id
1 'polypeptide(L)'
;IKPISFIANYLFTTESNTTEFKFFHQLNSGLVYELYFPSELKSAGKEILKHLGDLRTITDEMSEEEKLAIIQSEFERLYDPNHPVRNAIETLDSVEEVRIIKEALK
;
A
#
# COMPACT_ATOMS: atom_id res chain seq x y z
N ILE A 1 1.41 -6.22 -7.48
CA ILE A 1 2.67 -5.49 -7.18
C ILE A 1 2.93 -4.37 -8.19
N LYS A 2 3.08 -4.66 -9.50
CA LYS A 2 3.38 -3.62 -10.52
C LYS A 2 2.45 -2.39 -10.52
N PRO A 3 1.11 -2.50 -10.40
CA PRO A 3 0.24 -1.32 -10.40
C PRO A 3 0.50 -0.38 -9.22
N ILE A 4 0.78 -0.91 -8.03
CA ILE A 4 0.99 -0.12 -6.81
C ILE A 4 2.32 0.64 -6.88
N SER A 5 3.38 0.02 -7.41
CA SER A 5 4.65 0.71 -7.58
C SER A 5 4.54 1.90 -8.54
N PHE A 6 3.69 1.82 -9.57
CA PHE A 6 3.45 2.96 -10.47
C PHE A 6 2.73 4.10 -9.74
N ILE A 7 1.69 3.80 -8.97
CA ILE A 7 0.95 4.80 -8.19
C ILE A 7 1.87 5.49 -7.18
N ALA A 8 2.64 4.71 -6.41
CA ALA A 8 3.56 5.26 -5.42
C ALA A 8 4.64 6.15 -6.06
N ASN A 9 5.22 5.72 -7.20
CA ASN A 9 6.21 6.51 -7.92
C ASN A 9 5.63 7.81 -8.49
N TYR A 10 4.44 7.76 -9.08
CA TYR A 10 3.76 8.95 -9.60
C TYR A 10 3.49 9.96 -8.48
N LEU A 11 2.93 9.52 -7.35
CA LEU A 11 2.68 10.38 -6.19
C LEU A 11 3.99 10.94 -5.58
N PHE A 12 5.09 10.20 -5.62
CA PHE A 12 6.40 10.72 -5.20
C PHE A 12 6.86 11.90 -6.08
N THR A 13 6.61 11.83 -7.38
CA THR A 13 6.97 12.90 -8.32
C THR A 13 6.07 14.13 -8.22
N THR A 14 4.85 13.99 -7.72
CA THR A 14 3.90 15.10 -7.57
C THR A 14 3.97 15.74 -6.18
N GLU A 15 3.82 14.98 -5.10
CA GLU A 15 3.90 15.48 -3.72
C GLU A 15 4.03 14.35 -2.67
N SER A 16 5.25 14.17 -2.14
CA SER A 16 5.58 13.06 -1.21
C SER A 16 5.02 13.21 0.22
N ASN A 17 4.22 14.23 0.51
CA ASN A 17 3.71 14.50 1.87
C ASN A 17 2.20 14.25 2.05
N THR A 18 1.50 13.89 0.97
CA THR A 18 0.07 13.58 0.97
C THR A 18 -0.24 12.29 1.73
N THR A 19 -1.46 12.16 2.25
CA THR A 19 -1.90 10.97 2.98
C THR A 19 -1.97 9.77 2.03
N GLU A 20 -2.42 10.04 0.81
CA GLU A 20 -2.50 9.13 -0.34
C GLU A 20 -1.12 8.54 -0.64
N PHE A 21 -0.09 9.39 -0.79
CA PHE A 21 1.28 8.93 -1.02
C PHE A 21 1.77 8.04 0.12
N LYS A 22 1.64 8.50 1.37
CA LYS A 22 2.10 7.75 2.54
C LYS A 22 1.41 6.39 2.62
N PHE A 23 0.11 6.35 2.37
CA PHE A 23 -0.66 5.11 2.37
C PHE A 23 -0.19 4.15 1.27
N PHE A 24 -0.11 4.58 0.01
CA PHE A 24 0.32 3.69 -1.09
C PHE A 24 1.78 3.26 -0.95
N HIS A 25 2.64 4.13 -0.41
CA HIS A 25 4.01 3.77 -0.08
C HIS A 25 4.06 2.69 1.01
N GLN A 26 3.30 2.86 2.10
CA GLN A 26 3.19 1.84 3.16
C GLN A 26 2.57 0.54 2.64
N LEU A 27 1.56 0.64 1.76
CA LEU A 27 0.93 -0.51 1.11
C LEU A 27 1.97 -1.30 0.31
N ASN A 28 2.78 -0.61 -0.50
CA ASN A 28 3.86 -1.24 -1.25
C ASN A 28 4.85 -1.98 -0.33
N SER A 29 5.28 -1.34 0.77
CA SER A 29 6.11 -2.00 1.79
C SER A 29 5.42 -3.21 2.40
N GLY A 30 4.13 -3.11 2.72
CA GLY A 30 3.32 -4.22 3.25
C GLY A 30 3.32 -5.44 2.33
N LEU A 31 3.18 -5.22 1.02
CA LEU A 31 3.24 -6.30 0.03
C LEU A 31 4.63 -6.92 -0.07
N VAL A 32 5.69 -6.11 0.03
CA VAL A 32 7.05 -6.64 0.09
C VAL A 32 7.19 -7.55 1.31
N TYR A 33 6.75 -7.11 2.49
CA TYR A 33 6.80 -7.94 3.69
C TYR A 33 6.00 -9.23 3.55
N GLU A 34 4.80 -9.20 2.96
CA GLU A 34 3.99 -10.41 2.73
C GLU A 34 4.68 -11.42 1.81
N LEU A 35 5.46 -10.95 0.83
CA LEU A 35 6.20 -11.84 -0.08
C LEU A 35 7.41 -12.49 0.59
N TYR A 36 8.07 -11.80 1.51
CA TYR A 36 9.27 -12.30 2.20
C TYR A 36 8.98 -13.02 3.52
N PHE A 37 7.89 -12.66 4.20
CA PHE A 37 7.47 -13.21 5.49
C PHE A 37 6.01 -13.72 5.45
N PRO A 38 5.67 -14.61 4.49
CA PRO A 38 4.28 -15.03 4.29
C PRO A 38 3.69 -15.78 5.49
N SER A 39 4.51 -16.53 6.23
CA SER A 39 4.05 -17.32 7.39
C SER A 39 3.72 -16.43 8.58
N GLU A 40 4.54 -15.42 8.80
CA GLU A 40 4.50 -14.47 9.90
C GLU A 40 3.32 -13.51 9.71
N LEU A 41 3.13 -12.98 8.50
CA LEU A 41 1.96 -12.15 8.21
C LEU A 41 0.67 -12.96 8.27
N LYS A 42 0.68 -14.21 7.81
CA LYS A 42 -0.49 -15.09 7.92
C LYS A 42 -0.84 -15.41 9.38
N SER A 43 0.14 -15.76 10.21
CA SER A 43 -0.09 -16.07 11.62
C SER A 43 -0.59 -14.87 12.42
N ALA A 44 -0.16 -13.66 12.05
CA ALA A 44 -0.63 -12.39 12.62
C ALA A 44 -1.95 -11.88 12.02
N GLY A 45 -2.55 -12.57 11.04
CA GLY A 45 -3.78 -12.14 10.37
C GLY A 45 -3.62 -10.86 9.53
N LYS A 46 -2.43 -10.63 8.96
CA LYS A 46 -2.02 -9.44 8.19
C LYS A 46 -1.85 -9.71 6.69
N GLU A 47 -2.51 -10.73 6.14
CA GLU A 47 -2.50 -11.01 4.70
C GLU A 47 -3.17 -9.85 3.94
N ILE A 48 -2.43 -9.11 3.11
CA ILE A 48 -2.90 -7.93 2.38
C ILE A 48 -3.34 -8.31 0.97
N LEU A 49 -2.56 -9.16 0.28
CA LEU A 49 -2.77 -9.51 -1.13
C LEU A 49 -4.19 -10.02 -1.41
N LYS A 50 -4.72 -10.88 -0.54
CA LYS A 50 -6.07 -11.46 -0.69
C LYS A 50 -7.21 -10.43 -0.57
N HIS A 51 -6.93 -9.24 -0.01
CA HIS A 51 -7.90 -8.17 0.23
C HIS A 51 -7.76 -6.98 -0.74
N LEU A 52 -6.75 -6.96 -1.61
CA LEU A 52 -6.56 -5.87 -2.56
C LEU A 52 -7.68 -5.81 -3.61
N GLY A 53 -8.21 -6.96 -4.02
CA GLY A 53 -9.08 -7.08 -5.18
C GLY A 53 -8.37 -6.65 -6.47
N ASP A 54 -9.17 -6.32 -7.49
CA ASP A 54 -8.64 -5.80 -8.75
C ASP A 54 -8.35 -4.30 -8.61
N LEU A 55 -7.07 -3.96 -8.56
CA LEU A 55 -6.61 -2.58 -8.55
C LEU A 55 -6.74 -1.99 -9.95
N ARG A 56 -7.37 -0.83 -10.05
CA ARG A 56 -7.36 -0.03 -11.28
C ARG A 56 -5.94 0.41 -11.62
N THR A 57 -5.59 0.29 -12.89
CA THR A 57 -4.28 0.69 -13.42
C THR A 57 -4.33 2.10 -13.99
N ILE A 58 -3.23 2.84 -13.82
CA ILE A 58 -2.97 4.09 -14.55
C ILE A 58 -2.01 3.81 -15.71
N THR A 59 -2.12 4.57 -16.80
CA THR A 59 -1.24 4.48 -17.96
C THR A 59 -0.75 5.87 -18.39
N ASP A 60 0.29 5.93 -19.21
CA ASP A 60 0.89 7.21 -19.62
C ASP A 60 -0.01 7.99 -20.60
N GLU A 61 -0.97 7.32 -21.26
CA GLU A 61 -1.93 7.93 -22.18
C GLU A 61 -3.07 8.69 -21.47
N MET A 62 -3.26 8.47 -20.17
CA MET A 62 -4.28 9.14 -19.36
C MET A 62 -3.90 10.59 -19.05
N SER A 63 -4.90 11.47 -18.95
CA SER A 63 -4.69 12.81 -18.39
C SER A 63 -4.30 12.74 -16.91
N GLU A 64 -3.68 13.81 -16.39
CA GLU A 64 -3.31 13.87 -14.98
C GLU A 64 -4.56 13.81 -14.08
N GLU A 65 -5.65 14.44 -14.49
CA GLU A 65 -6.94 14.38 -13.79
C GLU A 65 -7.52 12.96 -13.75
N GLU A 66 -7.42 12.21 -14.85
CA GLU A 66 -7.86 10.81 -14.91
C GLU A 66 -7.03 9.92 -13.98
N LYS A 67 -5.70 10.10 -13.98
CA LYS A 67 -4.79 9.39 -13.06
C LYS A 67 -5.14 9.68 -11.62
N LEU A 68 -5.31 10.96 -11.27
CA LEU A 68 -5.65 11.39 -9.91
C LEU A 68 -7.02 10.86 -9.48
N ALA A 69 -8.02 10.87 -10.37
CA ALA A 69 -9.35 10.33 -10.07
C ALA A 69 -9.31 8.83 -9.74
N ILE A 70 -8.52 8.06 -10.49
CA ILE A 70 -8.31 6.63 -10.22
C ILE A 70 -7.61 6.43 -8.88
N ILE A 71 -6.52 7.14 -8.63
CA ILE A 71 -5.74 7.05 -7.39
C ILE A 71 -6.61 7.38 -6.18
N GLN A 72 -7.36 8.48 -6.25
CA GLN A 72 -8.25 8.93 -5.18
C GLN A 72 -9.32 7.89 -4.87
N SER A 73 -9.94 7.33 -5.91
CA SER A 73 -11.00 6.36 -5.74
C SER A 73 -10.48 5.01 -5.20
N GLU A 74 -9.27 4.59 -5.55
CA GLU A 74 -8.61 3.42 -4.92
C GLU A 74 -8.20 3.71 -3.47
N PHE A 75 -7.73 4.93 -3.18
CA PHE A 75 -7.39 5.35 -1.83
C PHE A 75 -8.61 5.31 -0.92
N GLU A 76 -9.74 5.92 -1.31
CA GLU A 76 -10.97 5.92 -0.53
C GLU A 76 -11.47 4.50 -0.20
N ARG A 77 -11.40 3.59 -1.17
CA ARG A 77 -11.77 2.19 -0.99
C ARG A 77 -10.87 1.47 0.01
N LEU A 78 -9.55 1.59 -0.16
CA LEU A 78 -8.57 0.81 0.60
C LEU A 78 -8.27 1.43 1.98
N TYR A 79 -8.50 2.74 2.13
CA TYR A 79 -8.30 3.52 3.36
C TYR A 79 -9.56 3.62 4.22
N ASP A 80 -10.66 2.95 3.85
CA ASP A 80 -11.82 2.83 4.73
C ASP A 80 -11.40 2.19 6.08
N PRO A 81 -11.83 2.72 7.24
CA PRO A 81 -11.45 2.20 8.55
C PRO A 81 -11.79 0.72 8.78
N ASN A 82 -12.79 0.19 8.07
CA ASN A 82 -13.19 -1.20 8.17
C ASN A 82 -12.48 -2.08 7.12
N HIS A 83 -11.71 -1.48 6.20
CA HIS A 83 -11.02 -2.23 5.16
C HIS A 83 -9.85 -3.05 5.75
N PRO A 84 -9.79 -4.37 5.51
CA PRO A 84 -8.72 -5.21 6.06
C PRO A 84 -7.30 -4.74 5.69
N VAL A 85 -7.14 -4.19 4.48
CA VAL A 85 -5.84 -3.64 4.01
C VAL A 85 -5.37 -2.50 4.91
N ARG A 86 -6.21 -1.49 5.19
CA ARG A 86 -5.82 -0.39 6.08
C ARG A 86 -5.44 -0.89 7.46
N ASN A 87 -6.27 -1.75 8.04
CA ASN A 87 -6.03 -2.31 9.37
C ASN A 87 -4.72 -3.10 9.42
N ALA A 88 -4.40 -3.87 8.38
CA ALA A 88 -3.13 -4.58 8.27
C ALA A 88 -1.93 -3.62 8.18
N ILE A 89 -2.03 -2.58 7.36
CA ILE A 89 -0.96 -1.60 7.16
C ILE A 89 -0.67 -0.78 8.43
N GLU A 90 -1.71 -0.29 9.11
CA GLU A 90 -1.57 0.54 10.32
C GLU A 90 -0.95 -0.23 11.51
N THR A 91 -1.04 -1.56 11.50
CA THR A 91 -0.61 -2.41 12.62
C THR A 91 0.47 -3.42 12.22
N LEU A 92 1.16 -3.17 11.10
CA LEU A 92 2.12 -4.12 10.53
C LEU A 92 3.38 -4.30 11.40
N ASP A 93 3.68 -3.33 12.26
CA ASP A 93 4.73 -3.41 13.28
C ASP A 93 4.42 -4.36 14.43
N SER A 94 3.21 -4.94 14.48
CA SER A 94 2.91 -6.09 15.36
C SER A 94 3.60 -7.38 14.92
N VAL A 95 4.10 -7.46 13.68
CA VAL A 95 4.94 -8.56 13.18
C VAL A 95 6.40 -8.24 13.52
N GLU A 96 7.06 -9.14 14.25
CA GLU A 96 8.39 -8.90 14.82
C GLU A 96 9.45 -8.59 13.75
N GLU A 97 9.48 -9.37 12.67
CA GLU A 97 10.43 -9.20 11.56
C GLU A 97 10.25 -7.84 10.89
N VAL A 98 9.00 -7.42 10.69
CA VAL A 98 8.67 -6.10 10.12
C VAL A 98 9.13 -4.99 11.06
N ARG A 99 8.89 -5.14 12.36
CA ARG A 99 9.30 -4.15 13.38
C ARG A 99 10.82 -4.00 13.42
N ILE A 100 11.57 -5.10 13.44
CA ILE A 100 13.04 -5.10 13.41
C ILE A 100 13.56 -4.36 12.17
N ILE A 101 13.02 -4.65 10.99
CA ILE A 101 13.41 -3.97 9.75
C ILE A 101 13.09 -2.47 9.81
N LYS A 102 11.89 -2.10 10.26
CA LYS A 102 11.49 -0.69 10.38
C LYS A 102 12.36 0.07 11.37
N GLU A 103 12.74 -0.55 12.49
CA GLU A 103 13.63 0.05 13.50
C GLU A 103 15.05 0.24 12.95
N ALA A 104 15.56 -0.70 12.14
CA ALA A 104 16.89 -0.60 11.53
C ALA A 104 16.98 0.46 10.41
N LEU A 105 15.85 0.88 9.83
CA LEU A 105 15.77 1.89 8.77
C LEU A 105 15.47 3.31 9.27
N LYS A 106 15.30 3.49 10.58
CA LYS A 106 15.17 4.82 11.22
C LYS A 106 16.52 5.48 11.39
#